data_AF-A0A382L967-F1
#
_entry.id   AF-A0A382L967-F1
#
_cell.length_a   1.000
_cell.length_b   1.000
_cell.length_c   1.000
_cell.angle_alpha   90.00
_cell.angle_beta   90.00
_cell.angle_gamma   90.00
#
_symmetry.space_group_name_H-M   'P 1'
#
loop_
_entity.id
_entity.type
_entity.pdbx_description
1 polymer ?
#
loop_
_entity_poly.entity_id
_entity_poly.type
_entity_poly.pdbx_seq_one_letter_code
_entity_poly.pdbx_strand_id
1 'polypeptide(L)' 'VIKNQNELPSKLVEKIIQYSSNTGDKVMDMFLGGCTTARVALQLGRES' A
#
# COMPACT_ATOMS: atom_id res chain seq x y z
N VAL A 1 -12.32 -9.43 16.63
CA VAL A 1 -12.99 -8.28 15.99
C VAL A 1 -12.20 -7.91 14.76
N ILE A 2 -12.77 -8.03 13.56
CA ILE A 2 -12.13 -7.52 12.34
C ILE A 2 -12.28 -6.00 12.41
N LYS A 3 -11.16 -5.26 12.59
CA LYS A 3 -11.18 -3.80 12.73
C LYS A 3 -11.55 -3.10 11.42
N ASN A 4 -11.19 -3.68 10.28
CA ASN A 4 -11.47 -3.13 8.96
C ASN A 4 -11.93 -4.25 8.03
N GLN A 5 -13.25 -4.39 7.87
CA GLN A 5 -13.86 -5.46 7.09
C GLN A 5 -13.48 -5.42 5.61
N ASN A 6 -13.13 -4.23 5.10
CA ASN A 6 -12.77 -3.99 3.71
C ASN A 6 -11.26 -3.83 3.51
N GLU A 7 -10.44 -4.24 4.48
CA GLU A 7 -9.00 -4.15 4.34
C GLU A 7 -8.50 -5.08 3.23
N LEU A 8 -7.79 -4.51 2.26
CA LEU A 8 -7.21 -5.27 1.16
C LEU A 8 -6.05 -6.14 1.67
N PRO A 9 -5.91 -7.40 1.20
CA PRO A 9 -4.76 -8.23 1.54
C PRO A 9 -3.44 -7.55 1.13
N SER A 10 -2.44 -7.53 2.01
CA SER A 10 -1.17 -6.83 1.73
C SER A 10 -0.46 -7.32 0.46
N LYS A 11 -0.59 -8.62 0.12
CA LYS A 11 -0.04 -9.18 -1.14
C LYS A 11 -0.68 -8.61 -2.41
N LEU A 12 -1.95 -8.21 -2.35
CA LEU A 12 -2.61 -7.56 -3.48
C LEU A 12 -2.06 -6.14 -3.67
N VAL A 13 -1.98 -5.39 -2.57
CA VAL A 13 -1.42 -4.03 -2.55
C VAL A 13 0.04 -4.03 -3.02
N GLU A 14 0.83 -5.02 -2.60
CA GLU A 14 2.21 -5.22 -3.04
C GLU A 14 2.31 -5.34 -4.57
N LYS A 15 1.50 -6.20 -5.18
CA LYS A 15 1.46 -6.34 -6.64
C LYS A 15 1.05 -5.04 -7.32
N ILE A 16 0.02 -4.36 -6.81
CA ILE A 16 -0.43 -3.08 -7.39
C ILE A 16 0.73 -2.09 -7.42
N ILE A 17 1.43 -1.89 -6.31
CA ILE A 17 2.57 -0.96 -6.21
C ILE A 17 3.74 -1.41 -7.10
N GLN A 18 4.05 -2.71 -7.17
CA GLN A 18 5.10 -3.24 -8.03
C GLN A 18 4.81 -3.04 -9.52
N TYR A 19 3.54 -3.13 -9.94
CA TYR A 19 3.15 -2.93 -11.34
C TYR A 19 2.96 -1.45 -11.70
N SER A 20 2.64 -0.59 -10.73
CA SER A 20 2.33 0.82 -10.99
C SER A 20 3.46 1.81 -10.68
N SER A 21 4.52 1.37 -10.01
CA SER A 21 5.60 2.26 -9.55
C SER A 21 6.95 1.54 -9.45
N ASN A 22 8.03 2.30 -9.52
CA ASN A 22 9.39 1.85 -9.29
C ASN A 22 9.89 2.25 -7.90
N THR A 23 11.03 1.70 -7.51
CA THR A 23 11.73 2.09 -6.28
C THR A 23 12.07 3.59 -6.32
N GLY A 24 11.78 4.31 -5.24
CA GLY A 24 11.98 5.76 -5.13
C GLY A 24 10.80 6.62 -5.63
N ASP A 25 9.79 6.03 -6.28
CA ASP A 25 8.60 6.76 -6.67
C ASP A 25 7.73 7.11 -5.45
N LYS A 26 6.97 8.21 -5.55
CA LYS A 26 5.98 8.61 -4.55
C LYS A 26 4.65 7.91 -4.77
N VAL A 27 4.15 7.25 -3.74
CA VAL A 27 2.86 6.56 -3.76
C VAL A 27 1.90 7.22 -2.77
N MET A 28 0.80 7.76 -3.30
CA MET A 28 -0.23 8.43 -2.49
C MET A 28 -1.52 7.63 -2.48
N ASP A 29 -2.09 7.45 -1.30
CA ASP A 29 -3.41 6.88 -1.09
C ASP A 29 -4.25 7.86 -0.26
N MET A 30 -5.32 8.40 -0.86
CA MET A 30 -6.21 9.38 -0.22
C MET A 30 -7.29 8.74 0.66
N PHE A 31 -7.42 7.41 0.62
CA PHE A 31 -8.46 6.66 1.32
C PHE A 31 -7.81 5.56 2.17
N LEU A 32 -6.85 5.97 3.00
CA LEU A 32 -5.90 5.11 3.71
C LEU A 32 -6.50 3.91 4.45
N GLY A 33 -7.72 4.01 4.99
CA GLY A 33 -8.38 2.91 5.70
C GLY A 33 -7.50 2.32 6.81
N GLY A 34 -6.89 1.16 6.56
CA GLY A 34 -5.94 0.47 7.45
C GLY A 34 -4.46 0.86 7.30
N CYS A 35 -4.15 1.89 6.51
CA CYS A 35 -2.79 2.32 6.18
C CYS A 35 -1.91 1.23 5.53
N THR A 36 -2.54 0.21 4.94
CA THR A 36 -1.85 -0.92 4.31
C THR A 36 -0.99 -0.46 3.13
N THR A 37 -1.47 0.51 2.33
CA THR A 37 -0.77 1.08 1.18
C THR A 37 0.54 1.77 1.57
N ALA A 38 0.50 2.67 2.56
CA ALA A 38 1.70 3.35 3.05
C ALA A 38 2.73 2.36 3.61
N ARG A 39 2.29 1.36 4.38
CA ARG A 39 3.18 0.33 4.94
C ARG A 39 3.88 -0.48 3.85
N VAL A 40 3.13 -0.94 2.84
CA VAL A 40 3.68 -1.75 1.75
C VAL A 40 4.57 -0.89 0.84
N ALA A 41 4.20 0.37 0.57
CA ALA A 41 5.01 1.30 -0.20
C ALA A 41 6.40 1.50 0.44
N LEU A 42 6.46 1.77 1.75
CA LEU A 42 7.71 1.93 2.48
C LEU A 42 8.56 0.64 2.46
N GLN A 43 7.94 -0.53 2.64
CA GLN A 43 8.64 -1.83 2.58
C GLN A 43 9.25 -2.10 1.20
N LEU A 44 8.58 -1.63 0.14
CA LEU A 44 9.04 -1.74 -1.23
C LEU A 44 10.02 -0.61 -1.62
N GLY A 45 10.37 0.29 -0.71
CA GLY A 45 11.30 1.40 -0.99
C GLY A 45 10.68 2.51 -1.85
N ARG A 46 9.39 2.75 -1.72
CA ARG A 46 8.70 3.93 -2.27
C ARG A 46 8.61 5.02 -1.21
N GLU A 47 8.51 6.26 -1.66
CA GLU A 47 8.21 7.39 -0.79
C GLU A 47 6.70 7.46 -0.56
N SER A 48 6.27 7.69 0.69
CA SER A 48 4.86 7.83 1.08
C SER A 48 4.48 9.29 1.27
#